data_AF-A0A843F3J0-F1
#
_entry.id   AF-A0A843F3J0-F1
#
_cell.length_a   1.000
_cell.length_b   1.000
_cell.length_c   1.000
_cell.angle_alpha   90.00
_cell.angle_beta   90.00
_cell.angle_gamma   90.00
#
_symmetry.space_group_name_H-M   'P 1'
#
loop_
_entity.id
_entity.type
_entity.pdbx_description
1 polymer ?
#
loop_
_entity_poly.entity_id
_entity_poly.type
_entity_poly.pdbx_seq_one_letter_code
_entity_poly.pdbx_strand_id
1 'polypeptide(L)'
;MKAKELMDKEFVYLNCDDNVVEVSKVMEEIRRFTCPVVNDNKQLVGWITSFDITKGLREGNQKIKEIMSSYEEITTIHEDAPARLAVILTANNKFVTVPVINDDNQVIGMIRSCDIVELLSELYDIKVYKLYEAMQHQLKGVTWEELMSASALVSKKTTGVKISPEDYEANIMNATFGEAIWATGGLEKFFAGLISVGEMVIARKVGKARR
;
A
#
# COMPACT_ATOMS: atom_id res chain seq x y z
N MET A 1 0.80 -9.63 -0.03
CA MET A 1 0.01 -8.90 0.96
C MET A 1 -1.48 -9.18 0.75
N LYS A 2 -2.16 -9.67 1.78
CA LYS A 2 -3.61 -9.87 1.85
C LYS A 2 -4.30 -8.63 2.42
N ALA A 3 -5.61 -8.50 2.18
CA ALA A 3 -6.41 -7.37 2.68
C ALA A 3 -6.31 -7.21 4.21
N LYS A 4 -6.35 -8.31 4.96
CA LYS A 4 -6.22 -8.30 6.43
C LYS A 4 -4.89 -7.84 6.99
N GLU A 5 -3.86 -7.79 6.16
CA GLU A 5 -2.53 -7.28 6.52
C GLU A 5 -2.43 -5.75 6.30
N LEU A 6 -3.33 -5.18 5.48
CA LEU A 6 -3.39 -3.74 5.18
C LEU A 6 -4.50 -3.01 5.97
N MET A 7 -5.58 -3.71 6.31
CA MET A 7 -6.75 -3.08 6.90
C MET A 7 -6.48 -2.46 8.28
N ASP A 8 -7.11 -1.33 8.52
CA ASP A 8 -7.29 -0.81 9.86
C ASP A 8 -8.33 -1.64 10.60
N LYS A 9 -7.95 -2.14 11.79
CA LYS A 9 -8.81 -2.92 12.68
C LYS A 9 -9.53 -2.03 13.69
N GLU A 10 -9.07 -0.80 13.87
CA GLU A 10 -9.67 0.20 14.75
C GLU A 10 -10.61 1.10 13.93
N PHE A 11 -11.84 0.64 13.77
CA PHE A 11 -12.87 1.38 13.05
C PHE A 11 -14.17 1.46 13.85
N VAL A 12 -14.93 2.52 13.57
CA VAL A 12 -16.28 2.70 14.12
C VAL A 12 -17.29 2.11 13.15
N TYR A 13 -18.26 1.40 13.69
CA TYR A 13 -19.44 0.90 12.98
C TYR A 13 -20.71 1.37 13.69
N LEU A 14 -21.79 1.43 12.95
CA LEU A 14 -23.10 1.90 13.41
C LEU A 14 -24.12 0.76 13.38
N ASN A 15 -25.21 0.89 14.13
CA ASN A 15 -26.37 0.03 14.00
C ASN A 15 -27.44 0.71 13.13
N CYS A 16 -28.26 -0.09 12.44
CA CYS A 16 -29.32 0.41 11.55
C CYS A 16 -30.42 1.19 12.32
N ASP A 17 -30.58 0.91 13.62
CA ASP A 17 -31.52 1.59 14.51
C ASP A 17 -30.90 2.75 15.31
N ASP A 18 -29.65 3.15 15.03
CA ASP A 18 -29.05 4.34 15.64
C ASP A 18 -29.77 5.63 15.24
N ASN A 19 -29.71 6.66 16.09
CA ASN A 19 -30.32 7.95 15.79
C ASN A 19 -29.41 8.81 14.91
N VAL A 20 -29.97 9.42 13.86
CA VAL A 20 -29.21 10.23 12.89
C VAL A 20 -28.45 11.39 13.54
N VAL A 21 -29.04 12.07 14.53
CA VAL A 21 -28.41 13.22 15.22
C VAL A 21 -27.25 12.77 16.11
N GLU A 22 -27.37 11.62 16.76
CA GLU A 22 -26.26 11.11 17.59
C GLU A 22 -25.12 10.59 16.72
N VAL A 23 -25.44 9.90 15.62
CA VAL A 23 -24.44 9.47 14.64
C VAL A 23 -23.72 10.66 14.03
N SER A 24 -24.41 11.77 13.74
CA SER A 24 -23.75 12.95 13.17
C SER A 24 -22.67 13.51 14.10
N LYS A 25 -22.93 13.56 15.41
CA LYS A 25 -21.94 13.96 16.42
C LYS A 25 -20.78 12.97 16.50
N VAL A 26 -21.08 11.67 16.54
CA VAL A 26 -20.04 10.63 16.58
C VAL A 26 -19.11 10.75 15.38
N MET A 27 -19.65 10.85 14.16
CA MET A 27 -18.86 10.98 12.92
C MET A 27 -18.00 12.26 12.90
N GLU A 28 -18.51 13.37 13.46
CA GLU A 28 -17.77 14.62 13.64
C GLU A 28 -16.59 14.44 14.61
N GLU A 29 -16.84 13.86 15.78
CA GLU A 29 -15.84 13.64 16.84
C GLU A 29 -14.68 12.77 16.35
N ILE A 30 -15.00 11.65 15.69
CA ILE A 30 -13.99 10.71 15.16
C ILE A 30 -13.37 11.17 13.84
N ARG A 31 -13.86 12.28 13.26
CA ARG A 31 -13.44 12.82 11.95
C ARG A 31 -13.47 11.77 10.85
N ARG A 32 -14.59 11.04 10.75
CA ARG A 32 -14.82 10.05 9.69
C ARG A 32 -15.98 10.47 8.80
N PHE A 33 -15.75 10.40 7.49
CA PHE A 33 -16.75 10.77 6.48
C PHE A 33 -17.65 9.61 6.07
N THR A 34 -17.28 8.38 6.42
CA THR A 34 -18.01 7.16 6.07
C THR A 34 -17.98 6.17 7.21
N CYS A 35 -19.05 5.41 7.43
CA CYS A 35 -19.12 4.34 8.42
C CYS A 35 -19.90 3.13 7.86
N PRO A 36 -19.44 1.89 8.13
CA PRO A 36 -20.25 0.71 7.90
C PRO A 36 -21.41 0.66 8.91
N VAL A 37 -22.57 0.21 8.45
CA VAL A 37 -23.72 -0.10 9.28
C VAL A 37 -23.83 -1.61 9.39
N VAL A 38 -23.88 -2.12 10.61
CA VAL A 38 -23.90 -3.54 10.92
C VAL A 38 -25.13 -3.94 11.73
N ASN A 39 -25.49 -5.21 11.70
CA ASN A 39 -26.47 -5.79 12.61
C ASN A 39 -25.84 -6.23 13.93
N ASP A 40 -26.64 -6.82 14.83
CA ASP A 40 -26.18 -7.31 16.14
C ASP A 40 -25.11 -8.40 16.05
N ASN A 41 -25.06 -9.14 14.93
CA ASN A 41 -24.04 -10.14 14.64
C ASN A 41 -22.79 -9.54 13.97
N LYS A 42 -22.66 -8.20 13.91
CA LYS A 42 -21.61 -7.44 13.22
C LYS A 42 -21.54 -7.65 11.70
N GLN A 43 -22.59 -8.20 11.11
CA GLN A 43 -22.66 -8.39 9.67
C GLN A 43 -22.97 -7.07 8.99
N LEU A 44 -22.31 -6.77 7.88
CA LEU A 44 -22.55 -5.56 7.11
C LEU A 44 -23.98 -5.57 6.54
N VAL A 45 -24.77 -4.55 6.86
CA VAL A 45 -26.15 -4.40 6.35
C VAL A 45 -26.37 -3.09 5.61
N GLY A 46 -25.47 -2.12 5.78
CA GLY A 46 -25.57 -0.85 5.10
C GLY A 46 -24.28 -0.05 5.16
N TRP A 47 -24.29 1.08 4.47
CA TRP A 47 -23.19 2.02 4.45
C TRP A 47 -23.72 3.44 4.58
N ILE A 48 -23.00 4.28 5.32
CA ILE A 48 -23.38 5.68 5.44
C ILE A 48 -22.22 6.63 5.18
N THR A 49 -22.54 7.75 4.56
CA THR A 49 -21.63 8.87 4.35
C THR A 49 -22.10 10.12 5.09
N SER A 50 -21.21 11.09 5.27
CA SER A 50 -21.58 12.40 5.82
C SER A 50 -22.61 13.13 4.96
N PHE A 51 -22.70 12.81 3.65
CA PHE A 51 -23.73 13.35 2.76
C PHE A 51 -25.11 12.78 3.10
N ASP A 52 -25.20 11.47 3.37
CA ASP A 52 -26.44 10.82 3.77
C ASP A 52 -26.94 11.36 5.11
N ILE A 53 -26.03 11.55 6.08
CA ILE A 53 -26.35 12.20 7.36
C ILE A 53 -26.89 13.62 7.14
N THR A 54 -26.22 14.42 6.31
CA THR A 54 -26.66 15.79 6.00
C THR A 54 -28.05 15.80 5.36
N LYS A 55 -28.31 14.86 4.45
CA LYS A 55 -29.61 14.68 3.81
C LYS A 55 -30.67 14.28 4.85
N GLY A 56 -30.38 13.28 5.68
CA GLY A 56 -31.30 12.78 6.70
C GLY A 56 -31.69 13.82 7.73
N LEU A 57 -30.73 14.63 8.20
CA LEU A 57 -31.00 15.74 9.12
C LEU A 57 -31.94 16.79 8.50
N ARG A 58 -31.75 17.11 7.20
CA ARG A 58 -32.62 18.05 6.48
C ARG A 58 -34.03 17.51 6.27
N GLU A 59 -34.15 16.21 6.00
CA GLU A 59 -35.41 15.53 5.72
C GLU A 59 -36.15 15.09 7.01
N GLY A 60 -35.52 15.23 8.18
CA GLY A 60 -36.11 14.91 9.48
C GLY A 60 -36.09 13.41 9.82
N ASN A 61 -35.30 12.61 9.10
CA ASN A 61 -35.15 11.19 9.36
C ASN A 61 -34.56 10.95 10.75
N GLN A 62 -35.06 9.93 11.44
CA GLN A 62 -34.67 9.65 12.82
C GLN A 62 -33.67 8.52 12.91
N LYS A 63 -33.71 7.54 12.01
CA LYS A 63 -32.93 6.30 12.06
C LYS A 63 -32.00 6.14 10.85
N ILE A 64 -30.85 5.51 11.08
CA ILE A 64 -29.83 5.25 10.05
C ILE A 64 -30.37 4.42 8.89
N LYS A 65 -31.21 3.42 9.16
CA LYS A 65 -31.84 2.58 8.12
C LYS A 65 -32.69 3.36 7.10
N GLU A 66 -33.13 4.58 7.43
CA GLU A 66 -33.91 5.43 6.53
C GLU A 66 -33.05 6.11 5.46
N ILE A 67 -31.72 6.18 5.69
CA ILE A 67 -30.80 6.99 4.87
C ILE A 67 -29.55 6.25 4.41
N MET A 68 -29.26 5.06 4.95
CA MET A 68 -28.10 4.26 4.55
C MET A 68 -28.28 3.67 3.14
N SER A 69 -27.18 3.47 2.42
CA SER A 69 -27.15 2.59 1.24
C SER A 69 -27.31 1.14 1.69
N SER A 70 -28.02 0.32 0.90
CA SER A 70 -28.23 -1.09 1.22
C SER A 70 -26.99 -1.92 0.91
N TYR A 71 -26.91 -3.13 1.48
CA TYR A 71 -25.75 -4.02 1.32
C TYR A 71 -25.37 -4.26 -0.16
N GLU A 72 -26.36 -4.37 -1.05
CA GLU A 72 -26.17 -4.64 -2.48
C GLU A 72 -25.44 -3.51 -3.22
N GLU A 73 -25.43 -2.31 -2.66
CA GLU A 73 -24.75 -1.13 -3.22
C GLU A 73 -23.30 -1.01 -2.72
N ILE A 74 -22.90 -1.83 -1.75
CA ILE A 74 -21.59 -1.74 -1.09
C ILE A 74 -20.60 -2.67 -1.78
N THR A 75 -19.46 -2.11 -2.18
CA THR A 75 -18.33 -2.93 -2.60
C THR A 75 -17.49 -3.32 -1.39
N THR A 76 -17.29 -4.62 -1.19
CA THR A 76 -16.50 -5.18 -0.07
C THR A 76 -15.28 -5.95 -0.59
N ILE A 77 -14.34 -6.24 0.30
CA ILE A 77 -13.21 -7.14 0.03
C ILE A 77 -13.17 -8.24 1.09
N HIS A 78 -12.94 -9.49 0.68
CA HIS A 78 -12.71 -10.57 1.62
C HIS A 78 -11.32 -10.48 2.28
N GLU A 79 -11.19 -10.84 3.55
CA GLU A 79 -9.96 -10.70 4.34
C GLU A 79 -8.71 -11.34 3.73
N ASP A 80 -8.90 -12.45 3.03
CA ASP A 80 -7.84 -13.22 2.38
C ASP A 80 -7.56 -12.80 0.92
N ALA A 81 -8.35 -11.87 0.39
CA ALA A 81 -8.16 -11.39 -0.96
C ALA A 81 -6.87 -10.54 -1.09
N PRO A 82 -6.28 -10.44 -2.30
CA PRO A 82 -5.11 -9.60 -2.50
C PRO A 82 -5.38 -8.13 -2.17
N ALA A 83 -4.52 -7.50 -1.36
CA ALA A 83 -4.66 -6.08 -0.98
C ALA A 83 -4.70 -5.13 -2.19
N ARG A 84 -4.10 -5.54 -3.32
CA ARG A 84 -4.16 -4.83 -4.61
C ARG A 84 -5.60 -4.54 -5.07
N LEU A 85 -6.58 -5.36 -4.70
CA LEU A 85 -7.98 -5.08 -5.02
C LEU A 85 -8.46 -3.78 -4.38
N ALA A 86 -8.07 -3.50 -3.14
CA ALA A 86 -8.42 -2.24 -2.46
C ALA A 86 -7.85 -1.03 -3.23
N VAL A 87 -6.61 -1.14 -3.70
CA VAL A 87 -5.97 -0.10 -4.52
C VAL A 87 -6.74 0.17 -5.81
N ILE A 88 -7.21 -0.88 -6.50
CA ILE A 88 -7.97 -0.73 -7.75
C ILE A 88 -9.31 -0.07 -7.47
N LEU A 89 -10.01 -0.49 -6.42
CA LEU A 89 -11.31 0.05 -6.05
C LEU A 89 -11.21 1.51 -5.65
N THR A 90 -10.22 1.90 -4.87
CA THR A 90 -10.05 3.30 -4.44
C THR A 90 -9.54 4.20 -5.58
N ALA A 91 -8.66 3.69 -6.46
CA ALA A 91 -8.14 4.47 -7.58
C ALA A 91 -9.16 4.69 -8.71
N ASN A 92 -9.95 3.67 -9.07
CA ASN A 92 -10.78 3.73 -10.28
C ASN A 92 -12.25 4.05 -10.02
N ASN A 93 -12.78 3.70 -8.85
CA ASN A 93 -14.23 3.75 -8.59
C ASN A 93 -14.62 4.88 -7.62
N LYS A 94 -13.72 5.83 -7.36
CA LYS A 94 -13.91 6.96 -6.43
C LYS A 94 -14.28 6.55 -4.99
N PHE A 95 -14.09 5.29 -4.61
CA PHE A 95 -14.28 4.84 -3.24
C PHE A 95 -13.18 5.40 -2.35
N VAL A 96 -13.55 6.00 -1.23
CA VAL A 96 -12.59 6.53 -0.24
C VAL A 96 -12.20 5.46 0.79
N THR A 97 -13.10 4.52 1.03
CA THR A 97 -12.95 3.45 2.01
C THR A 97 -13.60 2.18 1.49
N VAL A 98 -12.97 1.03 1.73
CA VAL A 98 -13.47 -0.29 1.37
C VAL A 98 -13.55 -1.16 2.63
N PRO A 99 -14.72 -1.67 3.02
CA PRO A 99 -14.86 -2.59 4.15
C PRO A 99 -14.26 -3.95 3.81
N VAL A 100 -13.58 -4.54 4.81
CA VAL A 100 -13.04 -5.89 4.77
C VAL A 100 -13.94 -6.82 5.58
N ILE A 101 -14.38 -7.91 4.94
CA ILE A 101 -15.30 -8.89 5.53
C ILE A 101 -14.69 -10.28 5.62
N ASN A 102 -15.17 -11.09 6.57
CA ASN A 102 -14.87 -12.51 6.69
C ASN A 102 -15.96 -13.38 6.03
N ASP A 103 -15.82 -14.71 6.16
CA ASP A 103 -16.78 -15.70 5.62
C ASP A 103 -18.21 -15.55 6.18
N ASP A 104 -18.38 -14.96 7.37
CA ASP A 104 -19.67 -14.71 8.01
C ASP A 104 -20.30 -13.36 7.62
N ASN A 105 -19.73 -12.65 6.63
CA ASN A 105 -20.06 -11.28 6.24
C ASN A 105 -19.89 -10.24 7.35
N GLN A 106 -19.11 -10.55 8.39
CA GLN A 106 -18.80 -9.59 9.45
C GLN A 106 -17.75 -8.60 8.98
N VAL A 107 -17.93 -7.32 9.31
CA VAL A 107 -16.89 -6.32 9.06
C VAL A 107 -15.79 -6.51 10.09
N ILE A 108 -14.58 -6.81 9.62
CA ILE A 108 -13.41 -7.06 10.49
C ILE A 108 -12.31 -5.99 10.33
N GLY A 109 -12.48 -5.08 9.37
CA GLY A 109 -11.56 -3.97 9.16
C GLY A 109 -11.98 -3.09 8.00
N MET A 110 -11.22 -2.01 7.80
CA MET A 110 -11.45 -1.03 6.76
C MET A 110 -10.14 -0.72 6.04
N ILE A 111 -10.16 -0.58 4.72
CA ILE A 111 -9.01 -0.07 3.95
C ILE A 111 -9.40 1.27 3.36
N ARG A 112 -8.73 2.34 3.78
CA ARG A 112 -8.92 3.70 3.30
C ARG A 112 -7.85 4.06 2.29
N SER A 113 -8.14 5.06 1.44
CA SER A 113 -7.14 5.60 0.52
C SER A 113 -5.90 6.15 1.26
N CYS A 114 -6.07 6.70 2.46
CA CYS A 114 -4.94 7.17 3.27
C CYS A 114 -4.04 6.02 3.74
N ASP A 115 -4.60 4.86 4.09
CA ASP A 115 -3.82 3.70 4.54
C ASP A 115 -2.94 3.17 3.39
N ILE A 116 -3.47 3.21 2.16
CA ILE A 116 -2.72 2.86 0.95
C ILE A 116 -1.59 3.88 0.70
N VAL A 117 -1.86 5.18 0.86
CA VAL A 117 -0.86 6.24 0.69
C VAL A 117 0.25 6.12 1.74
N GLU A 118 -0.10 5.85 3.00
CA GLU A 118 0.85 5.63 4.09
C GLU A 118 1.77 4.44 3.78
N LEU A 119 1.19 3.29 3.38
CA LEU A 119 1.98 2.13 2.94
C LEU A 119 2.94 2.48 1.78
N LEU A 120 2.46 3.21 0.77
CA LEU A 120 3.30 3.62 -0.36
C LEU A 120 4.41 4.59 0.08
N SER A 121 4.13 5.49 1.03
CA SER A 121 5.13 6.40 1.59
C SER A 121 6.24 5.63 2.30
N GLU A 122 5.89 4.65 3.14
CA GLU A 122 6.86 3.80 3.83
C GLU A 122 7.75 3.03 2.85
N LEU A 123 7.16 2.53 1.75
CA LEU A 123 7.92 1.87 0.68
C LEU A 123 8.91 2.84 0.00
N TYR A 124 8.50 4.09 -0.23
CA TYR A 124 9.34 5.11 -0.84
C TYR A 124 10.55 5.48 0.03
N ASP A 125 10.40 5.42 1.36
CA ASP A 125 11.44 5.77 2.32
C ASP A 125 12.48 4.65 2.57
N ILE A 126 12.26 3.46 2.01
CA ILE A 126 13.24 2.35 2.09
C ILE A 126 14.56 2.80 1.48
N LYS A 127 15.65 2.69 2.23
CA LYS A 127 16.99 2.98 1.72
C LYS A 127 17.41 1.97 0.66
N VAL A 128 18.03 2.45 -0.42
CA VAL A 128 18.43 1.61 -1.57
C VAL A 128 19.39 0.50 -1.15
N TYR A 129 20.28 0.74 -0.17
CA TYR A 129 21.20 -0.30 0.32
C TYR A 129 20.49 -1.57 0.79
N LYS A 130 19.28 -1.47 1.38
CA LYS A 130 18.51 -2.65 1.83
C LYS A 130 18.11 -3.55 0.66
N LEU A 131 17.85 -2.96 -0.51
CA LEU A 131 17.58 -3.70 -1.74
C LEU A 131 18.83 -4.43 -2.23
N TYR A 132 20.00 -3.80 -2.09
CA TYR A 132 21.29 -4.41 -2.40
C TYR A 132 21.67 -5.52 -1.41
N GLU A 133 21.40 -5.37 -0.12
CA GLU A 133 21.60 -6.44 0.89
C GLU A 133 20.73 -7.65 0.56
N ALA A 134 19.45 -7.43 0.24
CA ALA A 134 18.55 -8.49 -0.20
C ALA A 134 19.07 -9.19 -1.47
N MET A 135 19.54 -8.42 -2.46
CA MET A 135 20.16 -8.97 -3.68
C MET A 135 21.41 -9.79 -3.36
N GLN A 136 22.29 -9.31 -2.47
CA GLN A 136 23.49 -10.05 -2.06
C GLN A 136 23.12 -11.39 -1.41
N HIS A 137 22.12 -11.41 -0.53
CA HIS A 137 21.65 -12.63 0.13
C HIS A 137 21.15 -13.69 -0.88
N GLN A 138 20.55 -13.25 -2.00
CA GLN A 138 20.13 -14.16 -3.08
C GLN A 138 21.31 -14.63 -3.93
N LEU A 139 22.32 -13.78 -4.14
CA LEU A 139 23.53 -14.07 -4.91
C LEU A 139 24.58 -14.83 -4.08
N LYS A 140 24.39 -16.14 -3.87
CA LYS A 140 25.27 -16.96 -3.04
C LYS A 140 26.77 -16.83 -3.39
N GLY A 141 27.56 -16.47 -2.38
CA GLY A 141 29.01 -16.35 -2.47
C GLY A 141 29.51 -15.11 -3.21
N VAL A 142 28.67 -14.11 -3.41
CA VAL A 142 29.07 -12.77 -3.87
C VAL A 142 29.39 -11.91 -2.64
N THR A 143 30.55 -11.26 -2.65
CA THR A 143 30.87 -10.28 -1.59
C THR A 143 30.23 -8.93 -1.89
N TRP A 144 30.03 -8.11 -0.84
CA TRP A 144 29.50 -6.76 -1.00
C TRP A 144 30.39 -5.89 -1.90
N GLU A 145 31.71 -6.01 -1.75
CA GLU A 145 32.70 -5.32 -2.60
C GLU A 145 32.58 -5.71 -4.08
N GLU A 146 32.37 -7.00 -4.38
CA GLU A 146 32.13 -7.47 -5.75
C GLU A 146 30.83 -6.91 -6.33
N LEU A 147 29.80 -6.79 -5.49
CA LEU A 147 28.51 -6.19 -5.85
C LEU A 147 28.67 -4.70 -6.17
N MET A 148 29.28 -3.90 -5.29
CA MET A 148 29.52 -2.47 -5.50
C MET A 148 30.40 -2.22 -6.73
N SER A 149 31.45 -3.03 -6.91
CA SER A 149 32.31 -2.99 -8.08
C SER A 149 31.56 -3.22 -9.40
N ALA A 150 30.59 -4.14 -9.42
CA ALA A 150 29.76 -4.37 -10.58
C ALA A 150 28.75 -3.24 -10.79
N SER A 151 28.13 -2.74 -9.72
CA SER A 151 27.18 -1.63 -9.76
C SER A 151 27.80 -0.37 -10.34
N ALA A 152 29.00 0.00 -9.92
CA ALA A 152 29.73 1.15 -10.46
C ALA A 152 30.02 1.01 -11.97
N LEU A 153 30.35 -0.20 -12.43
CA LEU A 153 30.56 -0.47 -13.86
C LEU A 153 29.26 -0.39 -14.67
N VAL A 154 28.17 -0.95 -14.15
CA VAL A 154 26.85 -0.88 -14.80
C VAL A 154 26.39 0.57 -14.86
N SER A 155 26.51 1.32 -13.75
CA SER A 155 26.21 2.75 -13.70
C SER A 155 26.99 3.54 -14.76
N LYS A 156 28.30 3.29 -14.90
CA LYS A 156 29.11 3.91 -15.94
C LYS A 156 28.64 3.57 -17.35
N LYS A 157 28.25 2.31 -17.61
CA LYS A 157 27.74 1.89 -18.93
C LYS A 157 26.42 2.60 -19.27
N THR A 158 25.55 2.79 -18.28
CA THR A 158 24.23 3.40 -18.49
C THR A 158 24.30 4.93 -18.58
N THR A 159 25.09 5.57 -17.72
CA THR A 159 25.11 7.04 -17.59
C THR A 159 26.26 7.69 -18.35
N GLY A 160 27.29 6.94 -18.73
CA GLY A 160 28.55 7.47 -19.25
C GLY A 160 29.48 8.07 -18.18
N VAL A 161 29.00 8.26 -16.95
CA VAL A 161 29.75 8.90 -15.86
C VAL A 161 30.53 7.85 -15.07
N LYS A 162 31.82 8.10 -14.82
CA LYS A 162 32.64 7.22 -13.98
C LYS A 162 32.35 7.50 -12.51
N ILE A 163 32.09 6.45 -11.74
CA ILE A 163 31.92 6.47 -10.29
C ILE A 163 32.78 5.36 -9.67
N SER A 164 33.33 5.58 -8.48
CA SER A 164 34.04 4.54 -7.73
C SER A 164 33.03 3.60 -7.03
N PRO A 165 33.41 2.36 -6.69
CA PRO A 165 32.56 1.49 -5.87
C PRO A 165 32.17 2.12 -4.53
N GLU A 166 33.10 2.83 -3.88
CA GLU A 166 32.90 3.46 -2.59
C GLU A 166 31.92 4.65 -2.68
N ASP A 167 32.05 5.48 -3.72
CA ASP A 167 31.11 6.58 -3.97
C ASP A 167 29.72 6.05 -4.35
N TYR A 168 29.66 4.94 -5.10
CA TYR A 168 28.40 4.28 -5.44
C TYR A 168 27.70 3.74 -4.18
N GLU A 169 28.47 3.12 -3.29
CA GLU A 169 27.98 2.64 -2.00
C GLU A 169 27.43 3.80 -1.15
N ALA A 170 28.18 4.89 -1.01
CA ALA A 170 27.74 6.07 -0.27
C ALA A 170 26.42 6.64 -0.83
N ASN A 171 26.23 6.61 -2.15
CA ASN A 171 24.98 7.03 -2.78
C ASN A 171 23.81 6.12 -2.37
N ILE A 172 23.95 4.79 -2.46
CA ILE A 172 22.84 3.87 -2.13
C ILE A 172 22.53 3.80 -0.62
N MET A 173 23.51 4.11 0.23
CA MET A 173 23.30 4.24 1.68
C MET A 173 22.39 5.41 2.03
N ASN A 174 22.52 6.51 1.29
CA ASN A 174 21.78 7.75 1.55
C ASN A 174 20.47 7.84 0.76
N ALA A 175 20.44 7.34 -0.48
CA ALA A 175 19.28 7.43 -1.35
C ALA A 175 18.12 6.55 -0.87
N THR A 176 16.91 7.03 -1.07
CA THR A 176 15.68 6.25 -0.87
C THR A 176 15.23 5.55 -2.16
N PHE A 177 14.38 4.55 -2.02
CA PHE A 177 13.82 3.81 -3.14
C PHE A 177 13.00 4.73 -4.06
N GLY A 178 12.23 5.65 -3.47
CA GLY A 178 11.52 6.69 -4.21
C GLY A 178 12.47 7.52 -5.08
N GLU A 179 13.51 8.11 -4.48
CA GLU A 179 14.52 8.91 -5.20
C GLU A 179 15.17 8.12 -6.35
N ALA A 180 15.51 6.85 -6.09
CA ALA A 180 16.12 5.99 -7.09
C ALA A 180 15.19 5.70 -8.27
N ILE A 181 13.90 5.41 -8.03
CA ILE A 181 12.90 5.21 -9.09
C ILE A 181 12.82 6.45 -9.99
N TRP A 182 12.76 7.64 -9.39
CA TRP A 182 12.69 8.90 -10.13
C TRP A 182 13.96 9.15 -10.94
N ALA A 183 15.14 8.95 -10.34
CA ALA A 183 16.42 9.14 -11.00
C ALA A 183 16.63 8.18 -12.18
N THR A 184 16.11 6.94 -12.11
CA THR A 184 16.17 5.98 -13.22
C THR A 184 15.08 6.20 -14.27
N GLY A 185 14.14 7.12 -14.04
CA GLY A 185 13.03 7.39 -14.96
C GLY A 185 11.97 6.29 -14.98
N GLY A 186 11.69 5.68 -13.82
CA GLY A 186 10.62 4.71 -13.63
C GLY A 186 11.06 3.41 -12.96
N LEU A 187 10.08 2.71 -12.38
CA LEU A 187 10.27 1.47 -11.62
C LEU A 187 10.86 0.34 -12.47
N GLU A 188 10.41 0.23 -13.73
CA GLU A 188 10.89 -0.78 -14.67
C GLU A 188 12.39 -0.65 -14.96
N LYS A 189 12.85 0.59 -15.20
CA LYS A 189 14.26 0.89 -15.46
C LYS A 189 15.13 0.66 -14.22
N PHE A 190 14.61 0.98 -13.04
CA PHE A 190 15.27 0.67 -11.78
C PHE A 190 15.53 -0.84 -11.65
N PHE A 191 14.50 -1.67 -11.82
CA PHE A 191 14.64 -3.13 -11.72
C PHE A 191 15.51 -3.71 -12.84
N ALA A 192 15.40 -3.23 -14.08
CA ALA A 192 16.30 -3.64 -15.16
C ALA A 192 17.77 -3.33 -14.84
N GLY A 193 18.01 -2.21 -14.16
CA GLY A 193 19.33 -1.85 -13.62
C GLY A 193 19.84 -2.87 -12.60
N LEU A 194 19.02 -3.23 -11.59
CA LEU A 194 19.38 -4.24 -10.60
C LEU A 194 19.68 -5.62 -11.22
N ILE A 195 18.87 -6.04 -12.21
CA ILE A 195 19.10 -7.28 -12.97
C ILE A 195 20.46 -7.22 -13.68
N SER A 196 20.75 -6.11 -14.35
CA SER A 196 22.03 -5.91 -15.05
C SER A 196 23.23 -5.98 -14.09
N VAL A 197 23.09 -5.48 -12.86
CA VAL A 197 24.10 -5.61 -11.81
C VAL A 197 24.30 -7.07 -11.43
N GLY A 198 23.22 -7.82 -11.17
CA GLY A 198 23.31 -9.24 -10.83
C GLY A 198 24.00 -10.07 -11.92
N GLU A 199 23.62 -9.86 -13.19
CA GLU A 199 24.27 -10.50 -14.34
C GLU A 199 25.76 -10.17 -14.43
N MET A 200 26.13 -8.90 -14.22
CA MET A 200 27.51 -8.45 -14.26
C MET A 200 28.38 -9.13 -13.21
N VAL A 201 27.87 -9.25 -11.98
CA VAL A 201 28.60 -9.92 -10.89
C VAL A 201 28.81 -11.39 -11.21
N ILE A 202 27.76 -12.10 -11.63
CA ILE A 202 27.85 -13.54 -11.96
C ILE A 202 28.83 -13.76 -13.11
N ALA A 203 28.76 -12.97 -14.19
CA ALA A 203 29.64 -13.08 -15.34
C ALA A 203 31.12 -12.93 -14.93
N ARG A 204 31.44 -11.95 -14.07
CA ARG A 204 32.81 -11.74 -13.56
C ARG A 204 33.28 -12.90 -12.71
N LYS A 205 32.42 -13.46 -11.87
CA LYS A 205 32.75 -14.60 -11.01
C LYS A 205 33.06 -15.87 -11.83
N VAL A 206 32.21 -16.19 -12.82
CA VAL A 206 32.46 -17.31 -13.74
C VAL A 206 33.73 -17.10 -14.56
N GLY A 207 33.97 -15.87 -15.03
CA GLY A 207 35.19 -15.51 -15.75
C GLY A 207 36.47 -15.68 -14.92
N LYS A 208 36.43 -15.34 -13.62
CA LYS A 208 37.54 -15.58 -12.68
C LYS A 208 37.78 -17.07 -12.42
N ALA A 209 36.71 -17.87 -12.26
CA ALA A 209 36.83 -19.31 -11.96
C ALA A 209 37.36 -20.16 -13.13
N ARG A 210 37.32 -19.63 -14.37
CA ARG A 210 37.87 -20.29 -15.57
C ARG A 210 39.33 -19.93 -15.87
N ARG A 211 39.92 -19.00 -15.11
CA ARG A 211 41.34 -18.63 -15.21
C ARG A 211 42.12 -19.32 -14.11
#